data_AF-A0A949U0D5-F1
#
_entry.id   AF-A0A949U0D5-F1
#
_cell.length_a   1.000
_cell.length_b   1.000
_cell.length_c   1.000
_cell.angle_alpha   90.00
_cell.angle_beta   90.00
_cell.angle_gamma   90.00
#
_symmetry.space_group_name_H-M   'P 1'
#
loop_
_entity.id
_entity.type
_entity.pdbx_description
1 polymer ?
#
loop_
_entity_poly.entity_id
_entity_poly.type
_entity_poly.pdbx_seq_one_letter_code
_entity_poly.pdbx_strand_id
1 'polypeptide(L)'
;MKKNLVFILCLSLTFTLAGCNSDKKVNTSTQTSTETQTLQDDSKNNNQKQATNDKNSVDEKNQPASNSGNSKQSDKTSSSENAVKDKDNTSKNLTKVNSKVKLYNGTYFDDRRFGDNVLENYCEVVISNVTNNSFDFTVYEVDVQAGKKESRKVIFLKNTAVFTGDGTKAAFYGKDYTLNFTFPNNHNAYPVVTDIKVSGFKPLEGHTYVNNGIPGHEFS
;
A
#
# COMPACT_ATOMS: atom_id res chain seq x y z
N MET A 1 30.66 33.61 36.96
CA MET A 1 31.07 34.71 36.05
C MET A 1 32.21 34.22 35.15
N LYS A 2 32.29 34.74 33.91
CA LYS A 2 33.16 34.39 32.75
C LYS A 2 32.46 33.38 31.83
N LYS A 3 31.64 33.80 30.85
CA LYS A 3 31.79 34.64 29.63
C LYS A 3 31.79 33.73 28.39
N ASN A 4 30.66 33.81 27.68
CA ASN A 4 30.35 33.17 26.41
C ASN A 4 31.31 33.60 25.30
N LEU A 5 31.63 32.69 24.37
CA LEU A 5 32.14 33.05 23.05
C LEU A 5 31.42 32.19 22.01
N VAL A 6 30.43 32.80 21.36
CA VAL A 6 29.73 32.29 20.18
C VAL A 6 30.42 32.91 18.97
N PHE A 7 30.98 32.09 18.07
CA PHE A 7 31.45 32.54 16.76
C PHE A 7 30.49 32.02 15.69
N ILE A 8 29.58 32.90 15.26
CA ILE A 8 28.72 32.71 14.09
C ILE A 8 29.47 33.31 12.90
N LEU A 9 29.92 32.47 11.96
CA LEU A 9 30.48 32.91 10.68
C LEU A 9 29.43 32.70 9.59
N CYS A 10 28.61 33.73 9.35
CA CYS A 10 27.72 33.79 8.20
C CYS A 10 28.53 34.20 6.96
N LEU A 11 28.81 33.24 6.07
CA LEU A 11 29.26 33.52 4.71
C LEU A 11 28.06 33.48 3.77
N SER A 12 27.43 34.64 3.56
CA SER A 12 26.44 34.84 2.50
C SER A 12 27.14 35.13 1.18
N LEU A 13 27.25 34.14 0.29
CA LEU A 13 27.59 34.36 -1.12
C LEU A 13 26.31 34.74 -1.88
N THR A 14 26.19 36.00 -2.25
CA THR A 14 25.21 36.49 -3.22
C THR A 14 25.74 36.24 -4.64
N PHE A 15 25.13 35.32 -5.39
CA PHE A 15 25.32 35.25 -6.84
C PHE A 15 24.34 36.19 -7.53
N THR A 16 24.88 37.22 -8.18
CA THR A 16 24.16 38.16 -9.03
C THR A 16 23.76 37.51 -10.35
N LEU A 17 22.50 37.72 -10.72
CA LEU A 17 21.89 37.38 -12.01
C LEU A 17 22.64 38.06 -13.17
N ALA A 18 23.07 37.28 -14.15
CA ALA A 18 23.41 37.77 -15.49
C ALA A 18 22.27 37.41 -16.44
N GLY A 19 21.57 38.43 -16.95
CA GLY A 19 20.62 38.30 -18.03
C GLY A 19 21.33 38.29 -19.38
N CYS A 20 20.92 37.36 -20.24
CA CYS A 20 21.11 37.46 -21.68
C CYS A 20 19.72 37.49 -22.33
N ASN A 21 19.36 38.68 -22.81
CA ASN A 21 18.29 38.91 -23.76
C ASN A 21 18.93 38.95 -25.16
N SER A 22 18.41 38.18 -26.11
CA SER A 22 18.64 38.38 -27.55
C SER A 22 17.52 37.72 -28.35
N ASP A 23 16.65 38.59 -28.88
CA ASP A 23 16.04 38.59 -30.21
C ASP A 23 15.22 37.39 -30.73
N LYS A 24 13.90 37.61 -30.63
CA LYS A 24 12.86 37.46 -31.66
C LYS A 24 13.35 37.06 -33.07
N LYS A 25 12.92 35.89 -33.54
CA LYS A 25 12.44 35.69 -34.91
C LYS A 25 11.18 34.82 -34.93
N VAL A 26 10.14 35.38 -35.52
CA VAL A 26 8.87 34.77 -35.90
C VAL A 26 9.07 33.96 -37.18
N ASN A 27 8.45 32.78 -37.28
CA ASN A 27 7.74 32.30 -38.47
C ASN A 27 6.93 31.01 -38.18
N THR A 28 5.63 31.23 -37.95
CA THR A 28 4.41 30.60 -38.47
C THR A 28 4.46 29.29 -39.29
N SER A 29 3.54 28.38 -38.88
CA SER A 29 2.78 27.34 -39.65
C SER A 29 3.61 26.15 -40.18
N THR A 30 3.18 24.90 -40.00
CA THR A 30 2.06 24.31 -40.75
C THR A 30 1.32 23.21 -39.98
N GLN A 31 0.02 23.46 -39.74
CA GLN A 31 -1.01 22.43 -39.65
C GLN A 31 -1.10 21.71 -41.00
N THR A 32 -1.09 20.38 -41.00
CA THR A 32 -1.63 19.61 -42.11
C THR A 32 -2.80 18.78 -41.60
N SER A 33 -3.99 19.19 -42.02
CA SER A 33 -5.20 18.38 -42.09
C SER A 33 -5.38 17.96 -43.55
N THR A 34 -5.69 16.68 -43.77
CA THR A 34 -6.32 16.14 -44.98
C THR A 34 -7.01 14.85 -44.53
N GLU A 35 -8.32 14.90 -44.33
CA GLU A 35 -9.38 14.49 -45.26
C GLU A 35 -9.64 12.98 -45.28
N THR A 36 -10.75 12.63 -44.62
CA THR A 36 -11.84 11.73 -45.00
C THR A 36 -11.61 10.74 -46.15
N GLN A 37 -11.78 9.44 -45.87
CA GLN A 37 -12.49 8.55 -46.77
C GLN A 37 -13.28 7.49 -46.01
N THR A 38 -14.59 7.73 -45.93
CA THR A 38 -15.64 6.74 -45.74
C THR A 38 -15.72 5.83 -46.97
N LEU A 39 -15.70 4.51 -46.76
CA LEU A 39 -16.37 3.56 -47.66
C LEU A 39 -17.17 2.57 -46.81
N GLN A 40 -18.49 2.76 -46.91
CA GLN A 40 -19.52 1.78 -46.67
C GLN A 40 -19.52 0.84 -47.87
N ASP A 41 -19.50 -0.47 -47.65
CA ASP A 41 -20.14 -1.38 -48.62
C ASP A 41 -20.88 -2.48 -47.86
N ASP A 42 -22.16 -2.57 -48.21
CA ASP A 42 -23.14 -3.51 -47.70
C ASP A 42 -23.01 -4.81 -48.50
N SER A 43 -22.93 -5.95 -47.82
CA SER A 43 -23.51 -7.17 -48.41
C SER A 43 -23.97 -8.17 -47.36
N LYS A 44 -25.29 -8.30 -47.30
CA LYS A 44 -26.06 -9.42 -46.75
C LYS A 44 -25.66 -10.72 -47.48
N ASN A 45 -25.57 -11.85 -46.77
CA ASN A 45 -26.64 -12.85 -46.79
C ASN A 45 -26.39 -14.06 -45.85
N ASN A 46 -27.38 -14.27 -44.99
CA ASN A 46 -27.94 -15.44 -44.32
C ASN A 46 -27.34 -16.87 -44.40
N ASN A 47 -27.56 -17.51 -43.23
CA ASN A 47 -28.00 -18.88 -42.96
C ASN A 47 -26.99 -20.02 -43.12
N GLN A 48 -26.70 -20.71 -42.01
CA GLN A 48 -27.51 -21.87 -41.61
C GLN A 48 -27.30 -22.24 -40.12
N LYS A 49 -28.43 -22.45 -39.44
CA LYS A 49 -28.54 -23.23 -38.20
C LYS A 49 -28.28 -24.70 -38.51
N GLN A 50 -27.54 -25.39 -37.66
CA GLN A 50 -27.86 -26.78 -37.35
C GLN A 50 -27.46 -27.12 -35.92
N ALA A 51 -28.48 -27.43 -35.12
CA ALA A 51 -28.34 -28.08 -33.83
C ALA A 51 -28.34 -29.59 -34.05
N THR A 52 -27.53 -30.31 -33.29
CA THR A 52 -27.82 -31.69 -32.91
C THR A 52 -27.32 -31.91 -31.49
N ASN A 53 -28.27 -32.24 -30.61
CA ASN A 53 -28.04 -32.89 -29.33
C ASN A 53 -27.31 -34.21 -29.58
N ASP A 54 -26.37 -34.57 -28.70
CA ASP A 54 -26.28 -35.95 -28.23
C ASP A 54 -25.77 -35.98 -26.79
N LYS A 55 -26.50 -36.77 -26.01
CA LYS A 55 -26.33 -37.04 -24.59
C LYS A 55 -25.53 -38.33 -24.50
N ASN A 56 -24.41 -38.36 -23.79
CA ASN A 56 -23.97 -39.61 -23.18
C ASN A 56 -23.19 -39.38 -21.88
N SER A 57 -23.51 -40.27 -20.95
CA SER A 57 -23.08 -40.35 -19.56
C SER A 57 -21.92 -41.35 -19.43
N VAL A 58 -21.28 -41.33 -18.25
CA VAL A 58 -20.57 -42.41 -17.55
C VAL A 58 -19.02 -42.33 -17.51
N ASP A 59 -18.59 -41.96 -16.29
CA ASP A 59 -17.53 -42.47 -15.39
C ASP A 59 -16.01 -42.35 -15.62
N GLU A 60 -15.42 -41.76 -14.56
CA GLU A 60 -14.19 -42.08 -13.80
C GLU A 60 -12.98 -42.71 -14.52
N LYS A 61 -11.81 -42.06 -14.39
CA LYS A 61 -10.85 -42.36 -13.28
C LYS A 61 -9.50 -41.62 -13.45
N ASN A 62 -9.12 -40.92 -12.37
CA ASN A 62 -7.79 -40.59 -11.82
C ASN A 62 -6.54 -40.46 -12.71
N GLN A 63 -5.81 -39.34 -12.56
CA GLN A 63 -4.45 -39.30 -11.95
C GLN A 63 -3.98 -37.84 -11.68
N PRO A 64 -2.91 -37.62 -10.85
CA PRO A 64 -2.82 -36.55 -9.86
C PRO A 64 -1.80 -35.42 -10.18
N ALA A 65 -1.63 -34.52 -9.19
CA ALA A 65 -0.71 -33.36 -9.05
C ALA A 65 -1.43 -32.02 -9.27
N SER A 66 -1.37 -31.05 -8.36
CA SER A 66 -0.15 -30.54 -7.73
C SER A 66 -0.39 -30.09 -6.28
N ASN A 67 0.54 -30.49 -5.41
CA ASN A 67 0.67 -29.97 -4.05
C ASN A 67 0.76 -28.44 -4.07
N SER A 68 -0.25 -27.78 -3.52
CA SER A 68 -0.12 -26.41 -3.05
C SER A 68 0.86 -26.42 -1.87
N GLY A 69 2.11 -26.10 -2.17
CA GLY A 69 3.16 -25.86 -1.18
C GLY A 69 2.79 -24.62 -0.38
N ASN A 70 1.96 -24.81 0.65
CA ASN A 70 1.68 -23.79 1.63
C ASN A 70 3.00 -23.56 2.39
N SER A 71 3.72 -22.49 2.03
CA SER A 71 4.87 -21.97 2.77
C SER A 71 4.41 -21.57 4.17
N LYS A 72 4.33 -22.55 5.07
CA LYS A 72 4.18 -22.32 6.49
C LYS A 72 5.51 -21.81 7.02
N GLN A 73 5.74 -20.50 6.90
CA GLN A 73 6.71 -19.84 7.75
C GLN A 73 6.22 -20.03 9.19
N SER A 74 6.90 -20.90 9.94
CA SER A 74 6.62 -21.10 11.36
C SER A 74 7.09 -19.88 12.14
N ASP A 75 6.18 -18.92 12.31
CA ASP A 75 6.32 -17.81 13.24
C ASP A 75 6.23 -18.36 14.66
N LYS A 76 7.39 -18.58 15.28
CA LYS A 76 7.47 -18.75 16.74
C LYS A 76 7.24 -17.37 17.36
N THR A 77 5.97 -17.03 17.55
CA THR A 77 5.54 -15.79 18.22
C THR A 77 6.09 -15.79 19.64
N SER A 78 6.98 -14.87 19.95
CA SER A 78 7.47 -14.66 21.33
C SER A 78 6.45 -13.84 22.13
N SER A 79 6.42 -14.07 23.45
CA SER A 79 5.41 -13.56 24.40
C SER A 79 5.17 -12.05 24.32
N SER A 80 3.91 -11.65 24.48
CA SER A 80 3.34 -10.30 24.36
C SER A 80 3.44 -9.44 25.64
N GLU A 81 4.35 -9.76 26.56
CA GLU A 81 4.42 -9.13 27.89
C GLU A 81 4.57 -7.60 27.83
N ASN A 82 5.22 -7.06 26.79
CA ASN A 82 5.43 -5.61 26.59
C ASN A 82 4.60 -5.02 25.43
N ALA A 83 3.64 -5.75 24.88
CA ALA A 83 2.81 -5.24 23.79
C ALA A 83 1.80 -4.20 24.30
N VAL A 84 1.60 -3.12 23.55
CA VAL A 84 0.56 -2.13 23.86
C VAL A 84 -0.81 -2.79 23.83
N LYS A 85 -1.48 -2.75 24.99
CA LYS A 85 -2.85 -3.21 25.23
C LYS A 85 -3.78 -2.00 25.28
N ASP A 86 -4.00 -1.37 24.15
CA ASP A 86 -5.05 -0.35 24.05
C ASP A 86 -6.35 -0.99 23.57
N LYS A 87 -7.49 -0.46 24.03
CA LYS A 87 -8.83 -0.91 23.65
C LYS A 87 -9.61 0.27 23.11
N ASP A 88 -10.48 0.00 22.15
CA ASP A 88 -11.39 1.00 21.60
C ASP A 88 -12.07 1.82 22.68
N ASN A 89 -11.97 3.13 22.54
CA ASN A 89 -12.67 4.10 23.37
C ASN A 89 -14.04 4.40 22.73
N THR A 90 -15.03 3.58 23.08
CA THR A 90 -16.43 3.68 22.62
C THR A 90 -17.09 5.03 22.93
N SER A 91 -16.46 5.92 23.72
CA SER A 91 -17.00 7.25 24.03
C SER A 91 -16.90 8.25 22.87
N LYS A 92 -16.10 7.98 21.82
CA LYS A 92 -16.11 8.79 20.60
C LYS A 92 -17.22 8.30 19.67
N ASN A 93 -18.22 9.14 19.44
CA ASN A 93 -19.31 8.89 18.49
C ASN A 93 -18.73 8.88 17.07
N LEU A 94 -18.30 7.70 16.62
CA LEU A 94 -17.58 7.53 15.36
C LEU A 94 -18.56 7.24 14.23
N THR A 95 -18.68 8.18 13.30
CA THR A 95 -19.35 7.94 12.03
C THR A 95 -18.50 6.99 11.20
N LYS A 96 -18.82 5.69 11.28
CA LYS A 96 -18.25 4.67 10.39
C LYS A 96 -18.75 4.96 8.98
N VAL A 97 -17.84 5.04 8.02
CA VAL A 97 -18.18 5.21 6.60
C VAL A 97 -17.72 3.98 5.81
N ASN A 98 -18.35 3.73 4.66
CA ASN A 98 -17.86 2.70 3.76
C ASN A 98 -16.51 3.11 3.14
N SER A 99 -15.62 2.14 2.94
CA SER A 99 -14.34 2.37 2.28
C SER A 99 -14.57 2.75 0.82
N LYS A 100 -13.74 3.66 0.33
CA LYS A 100 -13.58 3.94 -1.11
C LYS A 100 -12.30 3.33 -1.69
N VAL A 101 -11.47 2.77 -0.82
CA VAL A 101 -10.26 2.02 -1.16
C VAL A 101 -10.51 0.53 -1.01
N LYS A 102 -9.72 -0.26 -1.73
CA LYS A 102 -9.72 -1.72 -1.68
C LYS A 102 -8.50 -2.19 -0.88
N LEU A 103 -8.70 -2.32 0.43
CA LEU A 103 -7.71 -2.84 1.36
C LEU A 103 -7.77 -4.37 1.40
N TYR A 104 -6.62 -5.02 1.54
CA TYR A 104 -6.51 -6.48 1.58
C TYR A 104 -5.91 -6.96 2.90
N ASN A 105 -6.34 -8.15 3.34
CA ASN A 105 -5.65 -8.90 4.37
C ASN A 105 -4.22 -9.20 3.94
N GLY A 106 -3.29 -9.18 4.87
CA GLY A 106 -1.89 -9.47 4.60
C GLY A 106 -0.93 -8.73 5.53
N THR A 107 0.35 -8.97 5.34
CA THR A 107 1.41 -8.25 6.03
C THR A 107 1.88 -7.11 5.12
N TYR A 108 1.84 -5.89 5.66
CA TYR A 108 2.44 -4.73 5.04
C TYR A 108 3.78 -4.50 5.72
N PHE A 109 4.86 -4.68 4.96
CA PHE A 109 6.24 -4.63 5.42
C PHE A 109 6.78 -3.20 5.30
N ASP A 110 7.62 -2.79 6.25
CA ASP A 110 8.42 -1.58 6.12
C ASP A 110 9.17 -1.57 4.78
N ASP A 111 8.93 -0.56 3.95
CA ASP A 111 9.46 -0.45 2.58
C ASP A 111 10.99 -0.47 2.54
N ARG A 112 11.64 0.04 3.59
CA ARG A 112 13.09 0.03 3.75
C ARG A 112 13.68 -1.39 3.72
N ARG A 113 12.90 -2.43 4.01
CA ARG A 113 13.34 -3.83 3.98
C ARG A 113 13.77 -4.26 2.57
N PHE A 114 13.25 -3.61 1.54
CA PHE A 114 13.52 -3.95 0.14
C PHE A 114 14.67 -3.13 -0.47
N GLY A 115 15.29 -2.22 0.28
CA GLY A 115 16.47 -1.49 -0.16
C GLY A 115 17.77 -2.28 0.02
N ASP A 116 18.88 -1.72 -0.49
CA ASP A 116 20.21 -2.34 -0.41
C ASP A 116 20.80 -2.41 1.02
N ASN A 117 20.18 -1.70 1.97
CA ASN A 117 20.66 -1.63 3.35
C ASN A 117 20.05 -2.74 4.20
N VAL A 118 20.90 -3.46 4.93
CA VAL A 118 20.44 -4.40 5.97
C VAL A 118 19.84 -3.59 7.12
N LEU A 119 18.54 -3.76 7.36
CA LEU A 119 17.88 -3.20 8.53
C LEU A 119 18.18 -4.05 9.76
N GLU A 120 18.58 -3.41 10.86
CA GLU A 120 18.72 -4.07 12.17
C GLU A 120 17.35 -4.39 12.77
N ASN A 121 16.40 -3.48 12.63
CA ASN A 121 15.02 -3.67 13.05
C ASN A 121 14.04 -2.96 12.11
N TYR A 122 12.83 -3.50 12.02
CA TYR A 122 11.73 -2.88 11.29
C TYR A 122 10.38 -3.29 11.85
N CYS A 123 9.31 -2.60 11.42
CA CYS A 123 7.94 -2.94 11.82
C CYS A 123 7.17 -3.62 10.68
N GLU A 124 6.20 -4.45 11.07
CA GLU A 124 5.21 -5.02 10.16
C GLU A 124 3.82 -4.65 10.65
N VAL A 125 2.96 -4.22 9.72
CA VAL A 125 1.54 -4.00 9.99
C VAL A 125 0.76 -5.14 9.36
N VAL A 126 0.21 -6.02 10.20
CA VAL A 126 -0.64 -7.12 9.74
C VAL A 126 -2.08 -6.64 9.72
N ILE A 127 -2.69 -6.66 8.54
CA ILE A 127 -4.11 -6.34 8.31
C ILE A 127 -4.90 -7.64 8.18
N SER A 128 -6.06 -7.69 8.83
CA SER A 128 -6.97 -8.84 8.80
C SER A 128 -8.42 -8.38 8.94
N ASN A 129 -9.37 -9.30 8.72
CA ASN A 129 -10.81 -9.04 8.90
C ASN A 129 -11.29 -7.74 8.24
N VAL A 130 -10.80 -7.45 7.02
CA VAL A 130 -11.25 -6.28 6.26
C VAL A 130 -12.74 -6.43 5.93
N THR A 131 -13.51 -5.40 6.28
CA THR A 131 -14.92 -5.24 5.95
C THR A 131 -15.11 -3.96 5.13
N ASN A 132 -16.35 -3.67 4.74
CA ASN A 132 -16.67 -2.43 4.04
C ASN A 132 -16.42 -1.17 4.89
N ASN A 133 -16.32 -1.24 6.22
CA ASN A 133 -16.21 -0.06 7.08
C ASN A 133 -15.15 -0.17 8.18
N SER A 134 -14.42 -1.27 8.25
CA SER A 134 -13.38 -1.51 9.25
C SER A 134 -12.35 -2.54 8.81
N PHE A 135 -11.27 -2.65 9.55
CA PHE A 135 -10.32 -3.75 9.48
C PHE A 135 -9.62 -3.94 10.83
N ASP A 136 -9.18 -5.16 11.10
CA ASP A 136 -8.30 -5.43 12.23
C ASP A 136 -6.85 -5.20 11.83
N PHE A 137 -6.05 -4.67 12.74
CA PHE A 137 -4.61 -4.52 12.57
C PHE A 137 -3.85 -5.03 13.79
N THR A 138 -2.64 -5.54 13.59
CA THR A 138 -1.67 -5.88 14.64
C THR A 138 -0.29 -5.40 14.20
N VAL A 139 0.50 -4.86 15.12
CA VAL A 139 1.84 -4.35 14.80
C VAL A 139 2.89 -5.24 15.43
N TYR A 140 3.84 -5.66 14.61
CA TYR A 140 5.00 -6.43 15.03
C TYR A 140 6.27 -5.61 14.84
N GLU A 141 7.23 -5.83 15.73
CA GLU A 141 8.63 -5.47 15.55
C GLU A 141 9.38 -6.74 15.16
N VAL A 142 10.25 -6.62 14.16
CA VAL A 142 11.15 -7.68 13.73
C VAL A 142 12.58 -7.22 13.99
N ASP A 143 13.30 -8.02 14.77
CA ASP A 143 14.74 -7.86 14.99
C ASP A 143 15.48 -8.83 14.05
N VAL A 144 16.30 -8.24 13.17
CA VAL A 144 17.13 -8.93 12.18
C VAL A 144 18.58 -8.83 12.64
N GLN A 145 18.98 -9.77 13.50
CA GLN A 145 20.40 -9.88 13.86
C GLN A 145 21.14 -10.73 12.82
N ALA A 146 22.19 -10.17 12.24
CA ALA A 146 23.05 -10.86 11.28
C ALA A 146 23.50 -12.23 11.80
N GLY A 147 23.25 -13.29 11.01
CA GLY A 147 23.61 -14.66 11.37
C GLY A 147 22.73 -15.33 12.43
N LYS A 148 21.66 -14.68 12.90
CA LYS A 148 20.65 -15.28 13.79
C LYS A 148 19.30 -15.36 13.08
N LYS A 149 18.43 -16.22 13.62
CA LYS A 149 17.04 -16.31 13.18
C LYS A 149 16.32 -15.01 13.54
N GLU A 150 15.61 -14.42 12.58
CA GLU A 150 14.73 -13.27 12.81
C GLU A 150 13.80 -13.55 14.00
N SER A 151 13.66 -12.56 14.87
CA SER A 151 12.72 -12.63 15.99
C SER A 151 11.59 -11.64 15.76
N ARG A 152 10.36 -12.14 15.89
CA ARG A 152 9.14 -11.37 15.65
C ARG A 152 8.37 -11.22 16.96
N LYS A 153 8.07 -9.98 17.33
CA LYS A 153 7.42 -9.62 18.59
C LYS A 153 6.24 -8.70 18.35
N VAL A 154 5.10 -8.98 18.98
CA VAL A 154 3.95 -8.06 18.94
C VAL A 154 4.28 -6.84 19.80
N ILE A 155 4.17 -5.64 19.22
CA ILE A 155 4.35 -4.36 19.94
C ILE A 155 3.06 -3.56 20.07
N PHE A 156 2.05 -3.85 19.25
CA PHE A 156 0.70 -3.32 19.38
C PHE A 156 -0.30 -4.45 19.15
N LEU A 157 -1.10 -4.77 20.16
CA LEU A 157 -2.07 -5.86 20.08
C LEU A 157 -3.17 -5.59 19.07
N LYS A 158 -3.81 -6.67 18.63
CA LYS A 158 -4.90 -6.62 17.67
C LYS A 158 -6.01 -5.67 18.12
N ASN A 159 -6.29 -4.68 17.27
CA ASN A 159 -7.36 -3.71 17.43
C ASN A 159 -8.05 -3.47 16.08
N THR A 160 -9.19 -2.78 16.10
CA THR A 160 -9.98 -2.52 14.90
C THR A 160 -9.91 -1.04 14.53
N ALA A 161 -9.45 -0.73 13.32
CA ALA A 161 -9.57 0.60 12.76
C ALA A 161 -10.86 0.70 11.94
N VAL A 162 -11.46 1.89 11.91
CA VAL A 162 -12.68 2.18 11.12
C VAL A 162 -12.36 3.17 10.02
N PHE A 163 -12.96 3.01 8.85
CA PHE A 163 -12.86 4.02 7.79
C PHE A 163 -13.58 5.31 8.23
N THR A 164 -12.99 6.45 7.89
CA THR A 164 -13.42 7.78 8.32
C THR A 164 -13.44 8.78 7.16
N GLY A 165 -14.03 9.95 7.40
CA GLY A 165 -14.09 11.03 6.40
C GLY A 165 -14.87 10.60 5.17
N ASP A 166 -14.20 10.59 4.02
CA ASP A 166 -14.79 10.20 2.74
C ASP A 166 -14.58 8.72 2.39
N GLY A 167 -14.01 7.92 3.29
CA GLY A 167 -13.71 6.50 3.07
C GLY A 167 -12.32 6.21 2.51
N THR A 168 -11.45 7.23 2.36
CA THR A 168 -10.06 7.10 1.89
C THR A 168 -9.02 7.07 3.01
N LYS A 169 -9.45 7.14 4.27
CA LYS A 169 -8.62 7.07 5.48
C LYS A 169 -9.29 6.22 6.52
N ALA A 170 -8.53 5.72 7.48
CA ALA A 170 -9.06 5.01 8.63
C ALA A 170 -8.39 5.44 9.92
N ALA A 171 -9.03 5.17 11.05
CA ALA A 171 -8.44 5.45 12.35
C ALA A 171 -8.90 4.44 13.40
N PHE A 172 -8.00 4.14 14.34
CA PHE A 172 -8.30 3.49 15.61
C PHE A 172 -8.28 4.54 16.71
N TYR A 173 -9.28 4.49 17.59
CA TYR A 173 -9.44 5.44 18.68
C TYR A 173 -9.42 4.69 20.00
N GLY A 174 -8.23 4.42 20.48
CA GLY A 174 -8.00 3.84 21.80
C GLY A 174 -8.16 4.87 22.92
N LYS A 175 -7.86 4.41 24.13
CA LYS A 175 -7.84 5.26 25.33
C LYS A 175 -6.60 6.14 25.35
N ASP A 176 -5.45 5.53 25.06
CA ASP A 176 -4.13 6.16 25.18
C ASP A 176 -3.59 6.56 23.79
N TYR A 177 -3.99 5.84 22.75
CA TYR A 177 -3.53 6.04 21.40
C TYR A 177 -4.67 6.36 20.43
N THR A 178 -4.39 7.23 19.47
CA THR A 178 -5.20 7.37 18.25
C THR A 178 -4.29 7.11 17.07
N LEU A 179 -4.50 5.99 16.38
CA LEU A 179 -3.70 5.62 15.21
C LEU A 179 -4.46 6.02 13.95
N ASN A 180 -3.85 6.85 13.10
CA ASN A 180 -4.42 7.25 11.83
C ASN A 180 -3.74 6.52 10.69
N PHE A 181 -4.54 5.92 9.82
CA PHE A 181 -4.13 5.17 8.64
C PHE A 181 -4.45 6.00 7.39
N THR A 182 -3.44 6.18 6.55
CA THR A 182 -3.58 6.79 5.22
C THR A 182 -3.05 5.84 4.15
N PHE A 183 -3.65 5.91 2.97
CA PHE A 183 -3.37 5.00 1.85
C PHE A 183 -2.81 5.80 0.67
N PRO A 184 -1.51 6.16 0.67
CA PRO A 184 -0.91 6.85 -0.46
C PRO A 184 -0.89 5.95 -1.70
N ASN A 185 -0.85 6.57 -2.89
CA ASN A 185 -0.85 5.85 -4.17
C ASN A 185 0.58 5.81 -4.77
N ASN A 186 1.58 5.43 -3.98
CA ASN A 186 2.98 5.50 -4.41
C ASN A 186 3.27 4.56 -5.60
N HIS A 187 2.59 3.41 -5.64
CA HIS A 187 2.71 2.42 -6.72
C HIS A 187 1.61 2.54 -7.80
N ASN A 188 0.86 3.64 -7.83
CA ASN A 188 -0.20 3.89 -8.83
C ASN A 188 -1.29 2.80 -8.92
N ALA A 189 -1.60 2.13 -7.81
CA ALA A 189 -2.54 1.01 -7.74
C ALA A 189 -3.99 1.40 -7.37
N TYR A 190 -4.30 2.68 -7.16
CA TYR A 190 -5.64 3.12 -6.74
C TYR A 190 -6.77 2.50 -7.61
N PRO A 191 -7.85 1.95 -7.01
CA PRO A 191 -8.23 2.05 -5.59
C PRO A 191 -7.61 0.97 -4.68
N VAL A 192 -6.74 0.10 -5.19
CA VAL A 192 -6.06 -0.91 -4.40
C VAL A 192 -5.02 -0.27 -3.48
N VAL A 193 -5.05 -0.67 -2.21
CA VAL A 193 -4.09 -0.20 -1.20
C VAL A 193 -2.87 -1.10 -1.23
N THR A 194 -1.82 -0.67 -1.91
CA THR A 194 -0.48 -1.29 -1.83
C THR A 194 0.37 -0.69 -0.71
N ASP A 195 0.06 0.54 -0.30
CA ASP A 195 0.85 1.34 0.63
C ASP A 195 0.01 1.82 1.81
N ILE A 196 0.56 1.71 3.03
CA ILE A 196 -0.04 2.22 4.27
C ILE A 196 0.97 3.13 4.96
N LYS A 197 0.51 4.30 5.44
CA LYS A 197 1.22 5.10 6.44
C LYS A 197 0.39 5.16 7.71
N VAL A 198 1.03 4.95 8.85
CA VAL A 198 0.40 4.99 10.17
C VAL A 198 1.05 6.09 11.01
N SER A 199 0.23 6.89 11.70
CA SER A 199 0.69 7.94 12.63
C SER A 199 0.01 7.78 13.98
N GLY A 200 0.59 8.39 15.03
CA GLY A 200 0.06 8.29 16.39
C GLY A 200 0.59 7.09 17.17
N PHE A 201 1.55 6.35 16.61
CA PHE A 201 2.34 5.34 17.31
C PHE A 201 3.78 5.42 16.84
N LYS A 202 4.67 5.94 17.71
CA LYS A 202 6.06 6.32 17.39
C LYS A 202 6.84 5.28 16.58
N PRO A 203 6.77 3.95 16.84
CA PRO A 203 7.47 2.95 16.04
C PRO A 203 7.09 2.91 14.56
N LEU A 204 5.92 3.46 14.18
CA LEU A 204 5.43 3.47 12.80
C LEU A 204 5.58 4.81 12.08
N GLU A 205 5.93 5.88 12.80
CA GLU A 205 5.89 7.22 12.24
C GLU A 205 6.99 7.46 11.21
N GLY A 206 6.61 8.08 10.08
CA GLY A 206 7.55 8.42 9.02
C GLY A 206 7.88 7.27 8.06
N HIS A 207 7.29 6.09 8.24
CA HIS A 207 7.53 4.92 7.39
C HIS A 207 6.34 4.60 6.48
N THR A 208 6.63 3.92 5.37
CA THR A 208 5.62 3.36 4.47
C THR A 208 5.66 1.84 4.57
N TYR A 209 4.47 1.25 4.70
CA TYR A 209 4.28 -0.19 4.82
C TYR A 209 3.63 -0.71 3.55
N VAL A 210 4.30 -1.61 2.85
CA VAL A 210 3.92 -2.07 1.51
C VAL A 210 3.55 -3.56 1.51
N ASN A 211 2.56 -3.92 0.70
CA ASN A 211 2.17 -5.31 0.48
C ASN A 211 2.37 -5.70 -0.98
N ASN A 212 3.49 -6.37 -1.27
CA ASN A 212 3.82 -6.88 -2.60
C ASN A 212 3.13 -8.22 -2.93
N GLY A 213 2.30 -8.75 -2.02
CA GLY A 213 1.58 -10.01 -2.20
C GLY A 213 0.18 -9.87 -2.78
N ILE A 214 -0.20 -8.68 -3.28
CA ILE A 214 -1.51 -8.42 -3.87
C ILE A 214 -1.48 -8.81 -5.36
N PRO A 215 -2.24 -9.82 -5.80
CA PRO A 215 -2.21 -10.27 -7.20
C PRO A 215 -2.54 -9.16 -8.19
N GLY A 216 -1.67 -8.97 -9.19
CA GLY A 216 -1.81 -7.95 -10.23
C GLY A 216 -1.37 -6.54 -9.81
N HIS A 217 -0.82 -6.40 -8.60
CA HIS A 217 -0.30 -5.15 -8.05
C HIS A 217 1.10 -5.34 -7.44
N GLU A 218 1.83 -6.33 -7.93
CA GLU A 218 3.22 -6.56 -7.58
C GLU A 218 4.13 -5.47 -8.17
N PHE A 219 5.18 -5.13 -7.44
CA PHE A 219 6.20 -4.13 -7.82
C PHE A 219 7.62 -4.73 -7.72
N SER A 220 8.49 -4.24 -8.61
CA SER A 220 9.87 -4.70 -8.83
C SER A 220 10.89 -3.67 -8.39
#